data_AF-A0A9Q0AQ68-F1
#
_entry.id   AF-A0A9Q0AQ68-F1
#
_cell.length_a   1.000
_cell.length_b   1.000
_cell.length_c   1.000
_cell.angle_alpha   90.00
_cell.angle_beta   90.00
_cell.angle_gamma   90.00
#
_symmetry.space_group_name_H-M   'P 1'
#
loop_
_entity.id
_entity.type
_entity.pdbx_description
1 polymer ?
#
loop_
_entity_poly.entity_id
_entity_poly.type
_entity_poly.pdbx_seq_one_letter_code
_entity_poly.pdbx_strand_id
1 'polypeptide(L)'
;MRKLKNRGIVFTVLVATFAVLLTWRKISAGDSISQNEPPYEAPLMEDDSGLQVIPKFYQILLFPGHSISDLSTAIGQDIQPHISHVFDELHVEPGDVIFTVKDVDDKLLASIRAYKSVKIVYLDYTPELDDVLTKFDEHQPD
;
A
#
# COMPACT_ATOMS: atom_id res chain seq x y z
N MET A 1 58.14 3.10 -57.35
CA MET A 1 57.42 1.87 -57.73
C MET A 1 57.84 0.73 -56.82
N ARG A 2 56.94 0.22 -55.98
CA ARG A 2 56.69 -1.20 -55.69
C ARG A 2 55.50 -1.28 -54.73
N LYS A 3 54.37 -1.71 -55.27
CA LYS A 3 53.14 -2.05 -54.56
C LYS A 3 53.39 -3.31 -53.75
N LEU A 4 52.92 -3.34 -52.50
CA LEU A 4 52.56 -4.59 -51.83
C LEU A 4 51.16 -4.42 -51.25
N LYS A 5 50.27 -5.25 -51.78
CA LYS A 5 48.84 -5.37 -51.50
C LYS A 5 48.69 -6.83 -51.06
N ASN A 6 48.17 -7.07 -49.85
CA ASN A 6 47.59 -8.34 -49.34
C ASN A 6 47.00 -7.97 -47.96
N ARG A 7 45.71 -7.64 -47.79
CA ARG A 7 44.52 -8.53 -47.80
C ARG A 7 44.72 -9.83 -47.02
N GLY A 8 44.23 -9.85 -45.78
CA GLY A 8 43.03 -10.63 -45.51
C GLY A 8 43.09 -11.73 -44.43
N ILE A 9 42.20 -11.54 -43.44
CA ILE A 9 41.25 -12.53 -42.88
C ILE A 9 41.78 -13.46 -41.77
N VAL A 10 40.91 -13.57 -40.75
CA VAL A 10 40.73 -14.65 -39.74
C VAL A 10 41.60 -14.51 -38.50
N PHE A 11 40.97 -14.12 -37.37
CA PHE A 11 41.00 -14.92 -36.14
C PHE A 11 39.88 -14.46 -35.20
N THR A 12 38.66 -14.85 -35.58
CA THR A 12 37.46 -14.82 -34.75
C THR A 12 37.45 -16.07 -33.87
N VAL A 13 38.17 -16.13 -32.76
CA VAL A 13 38.01 -17.21 -31.76
C VAL A 13 38.46 -16.73 -30.38
N LEU A 14 37.51 -16.40 -29.49
CA LEU A 14 37.48 -16.82 -28.06
C LEU A 14 36.33 -16.11 -27.32
N VAL A 15 35.09 -16.40 -27.73
CA VAL A 15 33.88 -16.23 -26.92
C VAL A 15 33.51 -17.62 -26.41
N ALA A 16 34.18 -18.14 -25.37
CA ALA A 16 33.79 -19.42 -24.76
C ALA A 16 34.48 -19.77 -23.41
N THR A 17 34.73 -18.84 -22.48
CA THR A 17 35.24 -19.23 -21.14
C THR A 17 34.82 -18.26 -20.02
N PHE A 18 33.55 -17.86 -19.95
CA PHE A 18 33.03 -17.09 -18.80
C PHE A 18 31.61 -17.52 -18.37
N ALA A 19 31.30 -18.82 -18.51
CA ALA A 19 29.97 -19.36 -18.23
C ALA A 19 29.96 -20.53 -17.22
N VAL A 20 30.94 -20.63 -16.31
CA VAL A 20 31.01 -21.74 -15.33
C VAL A 20 31.30 -21.29 -13.89
N LEU A 21 31.20 -20.00 -13.56
CA LEU A 21 31.44 -19.48 -12.18
C LEU A 21 30.28 -18.65 -11.59
N LEU A 22 29.04 -18.80 -12.10
CA LEU A 22 27.84 -18.13 -11.56
C LEU A 22 26.70 -19.09 -11.19
N THR A 23 27.00 -20.38 -11.04
CA THR A 23 26.17 -21.24 -10.18
C THR A 23 26.73 -21.13 -8.77
N TRP A 24 25.90 -21.28 -7.73
CA TRP A 24 26.26 -21.17 -6.29
C TRP A 24 26.15 -19.76 -5.65
N ARG A 25 24.92 -19.22 -5.61
CA ARG A 25 24.34 -18.76 -4.32
C ARG A 25 22.81 -18.74 -4.34
N LYS A 26 22.20 -19.89 -4.68
CA LYS A 26 20.85 -20.22 -4.21
C LYS A 26 20.99 -20.90 -2.84
N ILE A 27 21.15 -20.08 -1.82
CA ILE A 27 20.72 -20.44 -0.46
C ILE A 27 19.86 -19.25 -0.04
N SER A 28 18.64 -19.24 -0.57
CA SER A 28 17.57 -18.53 0.12
C SER A 28 17.48 -19.26 1.45
N ALA A 29 17.89 -18.58 2.52
CA ALA A 29 17.59 -19.03 3.87
C ALA A 29 16.12 -19.41 3.85
N GLY A 30 15.84 -20.66 4.22
CA GLY A 30 14.47 -21.08 4.45
C GLY A 30 13.94 -20.18 5.53
N ASP A 31 13.12 -19.21 5.16
CA ASP A 31 12.03 -18.78 6.02
C ASP A 31 11.27 -20.07 6.32
N SER A 32 11.55 -20.65 7.48
CA SER A 32 10.64 -21.56 8.14
C SER A 32 9.40 -20.75 8.47
N ILE A 33 8.58 -20.48 7.44
CA ILE A 33 7.22 -20.01 7.59
C ILE A 33 6.56 -21.08 8.44
N SER A 34 6.35 -20.75 9.72
CA SER A 34 5.50 -21.54 10.59
C SER A 34 4.15 -21.65 9.88
N GLN A 35 3.89 -22.79 9.24
CA GLN A 35 2.72 -23.01 8.37
C GLN A 35 1.38 -22.98 9.14
N ASN A 36 1.40 -22.62 10.43
CA ASN A 36 0.26 -22.65 11.33
C ASN A 36 -0.21 -21.26 11.79
N GLU A 37 0.47 -20.17 11.41
CA GLU A 37 -0.10 -18.84 11.66
C GLU A 37 -1.07 -18.45 10.54
N PRO A 38 -2.27 -17.96 10.89
CA PRO A 38 -3.19 -17.45 9.89
C PRO A 38 -2.52 -16.28 9.14
N PRO A 39 -2.84 -16.08 7.85
CA PRO A 39 -2.41 -14.90 7.13
C PRO A 39 -2.77 -13.64 7.93
N TYR A 40 -1.84 -12.68 7.96
CA TYR A 40 -2.09 -11.41 8.60
C TYR A 40 -3.31 -10.73 7.97
N GLU A 41 -4.16 -10.17 8.84
CA GLU A 41 -5.30 -9.34 8.45
C GLU A 41 -5.43 -8.18 9.44
N ALA A 42 -5.36 -6.95 8.94
CA ALA A 42 -5.51 -5.75 9.77
C ALA A 42 -6.88 -5.76 10.46
N PRO A 43 -6.95 -5.36 11.75
CA PRO A 43 -8.22 -5.31 12.47
C PRO A 43 -9.17 -4.31 11.80
N LEU A 44 -10.43 -4.72 11.67
CA LEU A 44 -11.52 -3.84 11.28
C LEU A 44 -12.20 -3.38 12.56
N MET A 45 -12.07 -2.10 12.89
CA MET A 45 -12.63 -1.52 14.11
C MET A 45 -13.96 -0.82 13.82
N GLU A 46 -14.91 -1.09 14.70
CA GLU A 46 -16.15 -0.35 14.80
C GLU A 46 -16.04 0.70 15.92
N ASP A 47 -16.82 1.77 15.83
CA ASP A 47 -16.96 2.79 16.85
C ASP A 47 -18.22 2.46 17.67
N ASP A 48 -18.11 2.52 18.99
CA ASP A 48 -19.20 2.22 19.92
C ASP A 48 -20.14 3.43 20.12
N SER A 49 -19.96 4.50 19.35
CA SER A 49 -20.77 5.73 19.43
C SER A 49 -22.26 5.53 19.11
N GLY A 50 -22.64 4.39 18.53
CA GLY A 50 -24.01 4.14 18.08
C GLY A 50 -24.38 4.89 16.78
N LEU A 51 -23.40 5.55 16.15
CA LEU A 51 -23.57 6.18 14.85
C LEU A 51 -23.83 5.14 13.76
N GLN A 52 -24.51 5.57 12.70
CA GLN A 52 -24.75 4.72 11.54
C GLN A 52 -23.49 4.59 10.70
N VAL A 53 -23.04 3.35 10.48
CA VAL A 53 -21.93 3.03 9.56
C VAL A 53 -22.28 3.46 8.14
N ILE A 54 -21.34 4.14 7.47
CA ILE A 54 -21.42 4.45 6.03
C ILE A 54 -20.88 3.24 5.24
N PRO A 55 -21.71 2.54 4.46
CA PRO A 55 -21.24 1.38 3.70
C PRO A 55 -20.15 1.76 2.69
N LYS A 56 -19.16 0.88 2.53
CA LYS A 56 -18.05 1.02 1.56
C LYS A 56 -17.15 2.23 1.78
N PHE A 57 -17.18 2.78 2.99
CA PHE A 57 -16.40 3.93 3.39
C PHE A 57 -15.57 3.54 4.62
N TYR A 58 -14.26 3.77 4.54
CA TYR A 58 -13.30 3.30 5.54
C TYR A 58 -12.20 4.33 5.76
N GLN A 59 -11.72 4.42 6.99
CA GLN A 59 -10.48 5.13 7.31
C GLN A 59 -9.36 4.11 7.49
N ILE A 60 -8.24 4.34 6.82
CA ILE A 60 -7.08 3.44 6.80
C ILE A 60 -5.92 4.14 7.48
N LEU A 61 -5.29 3.42 8.41
CA LEU A 61 -4.08 3.85 9.10
C LEU A 61 -2.90 2.96 8.65
N LEU A 62 -1.84 3.57 8.14
CA LEU A 62 -0.59 2.87 7.82
C LEU A 62 0.45 3.10 8.92
N PHE A 63 1.28 2.09 9.16
CA PHE A 63 2.47 2.24 10.02
C PHE A 63 3.43 3.31 9.47
N PRO A 64 4.25 3.93 10.33
CA PRO A 64 5.18 4.96 9.91
C PRO A 64 6.17 4.48 8.85
N GLY A 65 6.48 5.36 7.90
CA GLY A 65 7.41 5.07 6.80
C GLY A 65 6.80 4.34 5.61
N HIS A 66 5.50 4.07 5.63
CA HIS A 66 4.74 3.54 4.49
C HIS A 66 3.89 4.61 3.82
N SER A 67 3.71 4.47 2.51
CA SER A 67 2.92 5.40 1.71
C SER A 67 1.71 4.73 1.08
N ILE A 68 0.74 5.55 0.64
CA ILE A 68 -0.39 5.11 -0.18
C ILE A 68 0.10 4.41 -1.47
N SER A 69 1.21 4.86 -2.06
CA SER A 69 1.78 4.25 -3.25
C SER A 69 2.31 2.83 -2.99
N ASP A 70 2.88 2.59 -1.81
CA ASP A 70 3.35 1.26 -1.41
C ASP A 70 2.17 0.30 -1.27
N LEU A 71 1.07 0.77 -0.67
CA LEU A 71 -0.18 0.02 -0.58
C LEU A 71 -0.73 -0.31 -1.98
N SER A 72 -0.88 0.68 -2.88
CA SER A 72 -1.36 0.44 -4.25
C SER A 72 -0.52 -0.63 -4.98
N THR A 73 0.80 -0.54 -4.81
CA THR A 73 1.73 -1.51 -5.40
C THR A 73 1.55 -2.91 -4.82
N ALA A 74 1.40 -3.01 -3.49
CA ALA A 74 1.25 -4.27 -2.78
C ALA A 74 -0.06 -5.00 -3.13
N ILE A 75 -1.17 -4.26 -3.29
CA ILE A 75 -2.47 -4.84 -3.66
C ILE A 75 -2.61 -5.04 -5.18
N GLY A 76 -1.65 -4.55 -5.98
CA GLY A 76 -1.68 -4.67 -7.44
C GLY A 76 -2.79 -3.84 -8.11
N GLN A 77 -3.28 -2.81 -7.43
CA GLN A 77 -4.37 -1.94 -7.89
C GLN A 77 -4.13 -0.51 -7.40
N ASP A 78 -4.37 0.48 -8.27
CA ASP A 78 -4.30 1.88 -7.88
C ASP A 78 -5.48 2.26 -6.97
N ILE A 79 -5.19 2.67 -5.74
CA ILE A 79 -6.19 3.06 -4.75
C ILE A 79 -6.58 4.54 -4.86
N GLN A 80 -5.82 5.38 -5.58
CA GLN A 80 -6.07 6.82 -5.69
C GLN A 80 -7.52 7.20 -6.07
N PRO A 81 -8.19 6.50 -7.02
CA PRO A 81 -9.59 6.81 -7.37
C PRO A 81 -10.58 6.64 -6.22
N HIS A 82 -10.23 5.85 -5.21
CA HIS A 82 -11.06 5.59 -4.03
C HIS A 82 -10.79 6.57 -2.90
N ILE A 83 -9.70 7.34 -2.93
CA ILE A 83 -9.34 8.24 -1.82
C ILE A 83 -10.28 9.43 -1.80
N SER A 84 -10.94 9.63 -0.66
CA SER A 84 -11.77 10.81 -0.40
C SER A 84 -10.99 11.92 0.30
N HIS A 85 -10.10 11.57 1.23
CA HIS A 85 -9.32 12.54 1.99
C HIS A 85 -8.01 11.92 2.50
N VAL A 86 -6.96 12.72 2.59
CA VAL A 86 -5.68 12.37 3.24
C VAL A 86 -5.49 13.36 4.39
N PHE A 87 -5.16 12.86 5.57
CA PHE A 87 -4.95 13.70 6.75
C PHE A 87 -3.47 14.07 6.83
N ASP A 88 -3.18 15.37 6.76
CA ASP A 88 -1.80 15.82 6.51
C ASP A 88 -0.89 15.83 7.74
N GLU A 89 -1.40 15.86 8.98
CA GLU A 89 -0.50 16.02 10.15
C GLU A 89 -1.13 15.79 11.53
N LEU A 90 -2.40 15.38 11.57
CA LEU A 90 -3.14 15.23 12.81
C LEU A 90 -3.56 13.79 12.96
N HIS A 91 -3.42 13.31 14.19
CA HIS A 91 -4.06 12.14 14.78
C HIS A 91 -3.14 10.92 14.94
N VAL A 92 -3.06 10.52 16.21
CA VAL A 92 -2.44 9.32 16.80
C VAL A 92 -0.93 9.33 17.00
N GLU A 93 -0.08 9.14 15.98
CA GLU A 93 1.38 9.03 16.16
C GLU A 93 2.18 9.75 15.06
N PRO A 94 3.34 10.37 15.37
CA PRO A 94 4.17 11.03 14.37
C PRO A 94 4.60 10.07 13.25
N GLY A 95 4.22 10.42 12.01
CA GLY A 95 4.62 9.67 10.81
C GLY A 95 3.63 8.58 10.38
N ASP A 96 2.56 8.35 11.13
CA ASP A 96 1.43 7.55 10.63
C ASP A 96 0.80 8.25 9.42
N VAL A 97 0.37 7.47 8.42
CA VAL A 97 -0.38 7.97 7.27
C VAL A 97 -1.83 7.57 7.43
N ILE A 98 -2.72 8.56 7.49
CA ILE A 98 -4.16 8.36 7.63
C ILE A 98 -4.85 8.88 6.38
N PHE A 99 -5.77 8.12 5.85
CA PHE A 99 -6.61 8.55 4.74
C PHE A 99 -7.96 7.83 4.77
N THR A 100 -8.97 8.44 4.18
CA THR A 100 -10.28 7.82 3.95
C THR A 100 -10.43 7.38 2.52
N VAL A 101 -11.14 6.27 2.35
CA VAL A 101 -11.49 5.70 1.06
C VAL A 101 -12.99 5.46 0.97
N LYS A 102 -13.50 5.53 -0.25
CA LYS A 102 -14.90 5.31 -0.61
C LYS A 102 -15.04 4.35 -1.78
N ASP A 103 -16.25 3.84 -1.96
CA ASP A 103 -16.59 2.91 -3.04
C ASP A 103 -15.70 1.65 -3.03
N VAL A 104 -15.27 1.22 -1.84
CA VAL A 104 -14.43 0.04 -1.64
C VAL A 104 -15.31 -1.19 -1.50
N ASP A 105 -15.16 -2.14 -2.43
CA ASP A 105 -15.82 -3.45 -2.35
C ASP A 105 -15.11 -4.42 -1.41
N ASP A 106 -15.77 -5.54 -1.10
CA ASP A 106 -15.25 -6.53 -0.15
C ASP A 106 -13.90 -7.12 -0.57
N LYS A 107 -13.64 -7.23 -1.88
CA LYS A 107 -12.40 -7.78 -2.42
C LYS A 107 -11.24 -6.80 -2.24
N LEU A 108 -11.48 -5.53 -2.54
CA LEU A 108 -10.52 -4.46 -2.33
C LEU A 108 -10.26 -4.26 -0.83
N LEU A 109 -11.31 -4.28 0.01
CA LEU A 109 -11.18 -4.23 1.46
C LEU A 109 -10.32 -5.37 2.00
N ALA A 110 -10.58 -6.61 1.57
CA ALA A 110 -9.79 -7.77 1.98
C ALA A 110 -8.31 -7.63 1.57
N SER A 111 -8.06 -7.08 0.38
CA SER A 111 -6.70 -6.87 -0.14
C SER A 111 -5.95 -5.78 0.63
N ILE A 112 -6.64 -4.69 1.00
CA ILE A 112 -6.12 -3.64 1.88
C ILE A 112 -5.78 -4.23 3.26
N ARG A 113 -6.71 -4.98 3.87
CA ARG A 113 -6.50 -5.57 5.20
C ARG A 113 -5.39 -6.62 5.23
N ALA A 114 -5.15 -7.32 4.11
CA ALA A 114 -4.04 -8.27 4.01
C ALA A 114 -2.65 -7.60 3.94
N TYR A 115 -2.56 -6.29 3.69
CA TYR A 115 -1.29 -5.58 3.64
C TYR A 115 -0.73 -5.33 5.04
N LYS A 116 0.41 -5.97 5.35
CA LYS A 116 1.05 -5.95 6.69
C LYS A 116 1.37 -4.55 7.24
N SER A 117 1.45 -3.55 6.38
CA SER A 117 1.73 -2.17 6.78
C SER A 117 0.47 -1.36 7.09
N VAL A 118 -0.73 -1.91 6.84
CA VAL A 118 -1.98 -1.35 7.38
C VAL A 118 -2.03 -1.70 8.86
N LYS A 119 -2.03 -0.69 9.73
CA LYS A 119 -2.10 -0.86 11.18
C LYS A 119 -3.52 -1.24 11.61
N ILE A 120 -4.51 -0.56 11.03
CA ILE A 120 -5.93 -0.69 11.37
C ILE A 120 -6.80 -0.12 10.25
N VAL A 121 -8.01 -0.65 10.12
CA VAL A 121 -9.06 -0.08 9.27
C VAL A 121 -10.26 0.25 10.17
N TYR A 122 -10.71 1.49 10.15
CA TYR A 122 -11.94 1.91 10.82
C TYR A 122 -13.09 1.94 9.82
N LEU A 123 -14.27 1.51 10.25
CA LEU A 123 -15.51 1.88 9.57
C LEU A 123 -15.69 3.39 9.65
N ASP A 124 -16.27 4.00 8.60
CA ASP A 124 -16.67 5.40 8.65
C ASP A 124 -18.14 5.53 9.07
N TYR A 125 -18.51 6.68 9.63
CA TYR A 125 -19.81 6.90 10.25
C TYR A 125 -20.46 8.20 9.76
N THR A 126 -21.78 8.21 9.67
CA THR A 126 -22.52 9.45 9.38
C THR A 126 -22.31 10.43 10.53
N PRO A 127 -21.99 11.70 10.27
CA PRO A 127 -21.97 12.69 11.34
C PRO A 127 -23.36 12.79 11.97
N GLU A 128 -23.42 12.83 13.29
CA GLU A 128 -24.65 13.05 14.05
C GLU A 128 -25.27 14.40 13.63
N LEU A 129 -26.31 14.36 12.80
CA LEU A 129 -26.97 15.55 12.27
C LEU A 129 -27.66 16.38 13.38
N ASP A 130 -28.04 15.73 14.48
CA ASP A 130 -28.78 16.36 15.59
C ASP A 130 -27.94 17.40 16.36
N ASP A 131 -26.62 17.26 16.39
CA ASP A 131 -25.71 18.18 17.09
C ASP A 131 -25.26 19.36 16.20
N VAL A 132 -25.43 19.24 14.88
CA VAL A 132 -25.14 20.33 13.92
C VAL A 132 -26.30 21.32 13.89
N LEU A 133 -27.54 20.85 13.89
CA LEU A 133 -28.71 21.74 13.77
C LEU A 133 -29.01 22.54 15.05
N THR A 134 -28.70 22.01 16.23
CA THR A 134 -28.90 22.73 17.50
C THR A 134 -27.91 23.87 17.74
N LYS A 135 -26.69 23.80 17.16
CA LYS A 135 -25.67 24.86 17.32
C LYS A 135 -25.85 26.06 16.37
N PHE A 136 -26.67 25.94 15.31
CA PHE A 136 -26.92 27.04 14.38
C PHE A 136 -28.03 28.01 14.81
N ASP A 137 -28.92 27.61 15.75
CA ASP A 137 -30.01 28.46 16.22
C ASP A 137 -29.61 29.42 17.37
N GLU A 138 -28.41 29.27 17.96
CA GLU A 138 -27.98 30.08 19.13
C GLU A 138 -27.07 31.28 18.77
N HIS A 139 -26.93 31.61 17.48
CA HIS A 139 -26.10 32.72 17.00
C HIS A 139 -26.88 33.69 16.08
N GLN A 140 -28.03 34.17 16.55
CA GLN A 140 -28.58 35.44 16.03
C GLN A 140 -27.99 36.61 16.84
N PRO A 141 -27.18 37.49 16.24
CA PRO A 141 -26.77 38.72 16.89
C PRO A 141 -27.96 39.69 16.99
N ASP A 142 -28.14 40.27 18.18
CA ASP A 142 -29.03 41.42 18.45
C ASP A 142 -28.63 42.66 17.61
#